data_AF-A0A962GMU0-F1
#
_entry.id   AF-A0A962GMU0-F1
#
_cell.length_a   1.000
_cell.length_b   1.000
_cell.length_c   1.000
_cell.angle_alpha   90.00
_cell.angle_beta   90.00
_cell.angle_gamma   90.00
#
_symmetry.space_group_name_H-M   'P 1'
#
loop_
_entity.id
_entity.type
_entity.pdbx_description
1 polymer ?
#
loop_
_entity_poly.entity_id
_entity_poly.type
_entity_poly.pdbx_seq_one_letter_code
_entity_poly.pdbx_strand_id
1 'polypeptide(L)' 'MSEPYVGEIRMFAGNFAPRGWAFCDGQLLAVSQNDALFSLLGT' A
#
# COMPACT_ATOMS: atom_id res chain seq x y z
N MET A 1 -12.84 -4.54 -15.03
CA MET A 1 -12.40 -3.95 -13.75
C MET A 1 -10.92 -3.68 -13.85
N SER A 2 -10.43 -2.50 -13.47
CA SER A 2 -9.00 -2.18 -13.56
C SER A 2 -8.23 -3.03 -12.56
N GLU A 3 -7.16 -3.67 -13.03
CA GLU A 3 -6.26 -4.46 -12.19
C GLU A 3 -5.51 -3.51 -11.23
N PRO A 4 -5.48 -3.80 -9.92
CA PRO A 4 -4.74 -2.96 -8.97
C PRO A 4 -3.23 -3.07 -9.18
N TYR A 5 -2.51 -2.00 -8.85
CA TYR A 5 -1.05 -1.93 -8.97
C TYR A 5 -0.40 -1.38 -7.70
N VAL A 6 0.91 -1.63 -7.55
CA VAL A 6 1.67 -1.21 -6.36
C VAL A 6 1.73 0.32 -6.27
N GLY A 7 1.39 0.86 -5.09
CA GLY A 7 1.35 2.32 -4.87
C GLY A 7 0.02 2.98 -5.23
N GLU A 8 -1.01 2.23 -5.66
CA GLU A 8 -2.36 2.76 -5.84
C GLU A 8 -2.98 3.17 -4.49
N ILE A 9 -3.65 4.33 -4.45
CA ILE A 9 -4.52 4.73 -3.33
C ILE A 9 -5.98 4.56 -3.77
N ARG A 10 -6.75 3.79 -3.00
CA ARG A 10 -8.17 3.51 -3.29
C ARG A 10 -9.02 3.68 -2.04
N MET A 11 -10.20 4.28 -2.20
CA MET A 11 -11.20 4.34 -1.14
C MET A 11 -11.71 2.93 -0.83
N PHE A 12 -11.76 2.58 0.45
CA PHE A 12 -12.21 1.28 0.93
C PHE A 12 -13.23 1.46 2.06
N ALA A 13 -14.37 0.77 1.99
CA ALA A 13 -15.48 0.91 2.94
C ALA A 13 -15.40 -0.05 4.14
N GLY A 14 -14.41 -0.94 4.19
CA GLY A 14 -14.18 -1.85 5.30
C GLY A 14 -13.27 -1.26 6.38
N ASN A 15 -13.15 -1.96 7.51
CA ASN A 15 -12.38 -1.55 8.68
C ASN A 15 -11.06 -2.34 8.87
N PHE A 16 -10.61 -3.06 7.85
CA PHE A 16 -9.34 -3.80 7.84
C PHE A 16 -8.59 -3.54 6.53
N ALA A 17 -7.27 -3.68 6.52
CA ALA A 17 -6.51 -3.64 5.28
C ALA A 17 -6.57 -5.01 4.58
N PRO A 18 -7.09 -5.12 3.34
CA PRO A 18 -7.03 -6.38 2.58
C PRO A 18 -5.59 -6.83 2.36
N ARG A 19 -5.40 -8.11 2.01
CA ARG A 19 -4.06 -8.67 1.76
C ARG A 19 -3.36 -7.88 0.63
N GLY A 20 -2.15 -7.41 0.90
CA GLY A 20 -1.37 -6.60 -0.05
C GLY A 20 -1.70 -5.10 -0.03
N TRP A 21 -2.59 -4.66 0.87
CA TRP A 21 -2.91 -3.25 1.10
C TRP A 21 -2.50 -2.85 2.52
N ALA A 22 -2.31 -1.55 2.72
CA ALA A 22 -2.11 -0.93 4.02
C ALA A 22 -3.00 0.31 4.13
N PHE A 23 -3.28 0.74 5.36
CA PHE A 23 -3.97 2.01 5.58
C PHE A 23 -3.03 3.19 5.28
N CYS A 24 -3.58 4.27 4.75
CA CYS A 24 -2.86 5.53 4.53
C CYS A 24 -2.95 6.42 5.77
N ASP A 25 -2.45 5.94 6.91
CA ASP A 25 -2.59 6.54 8.25
C ASP A 25 -1.25 7.00 8.87
N GLY A 26 -0.17 7.02 8.09
CA GLY A 26 1.15 7.43 8.55
C GLY A 26 1.92 6.35 9.33
N GLN A 27 1.52 5.09 9.23
CA GLN A 27 2.26 3.97 9.81
C GLN A 27 3.66 3.80 9.21
N LEU A 28 4.60 3.30 10.01
CA LEU A 28 5.93 2.91 9.54
C LEU A 28 5.88 1.53 8.89
N LEU A 29 6.32 1.44 7.64
CA LEU A 29 6.45 0.19 6.89
C LEU A 29 7.93 -0.17 6.72
N ALA A 30 8.27 -1.44 6.93
CA ALA A 30 9.63 -1.92 6.73
C ALA A 30 9.98 -1.95 5.24
N VAL A 31 11.04 -1.22 4.85
CA VAL A 31 11.49 -1.15 3.44
C VAL A 31 11.81 -2.53 2.88
N SER A 32 12.53 -3.36 3.65
CA SER A 32 12.95 -4.71 3.24
C SER A 32 11.80 -5.69 2.95
N GLN A 33 10.57 -5.35 3.33
CA GLN A 33 9.37 -6.14 3.04
C GLN A 33 8.52 -5.51 1.93
N ASN A 34 8.85 -4.29 1.50
CA ASN A 34 8.08 -3.46 0.59
C ASN A 34 8.97 -2.83 -0.50
N ASP A 35 10.03 -3.53 -0.93
CA ASP A 35 11.05 -3.00 -1.84
C ASP A 35 10.45 -2.39 -3.12
N ALA A 36 9.43 -3.04 -3.71
CA ALA A 36 8.75 -2.53 -4.91
C ALA A 36 7.98 -1.23 -4.66
N LEU A 37 7.38 -1.06 -3.48
CA LEU A 37 6.67 0.16 -3.10
C LEU A 37 7.66 1.33 -2.91
N PHE A 38 8.75 1.09 -2.18
CA PHE A 38 9.79 2.09 -1.93
C PHE A 38 10.61 2.44 -3.19
N SER A 39 10.73 1.50 -4.14
CA SER A 39 11.30 1.80 -5.47
C SER A 39 10.45 2.81 -6.26
N LEU A 40 9.14 2.88 -6.00
CA LEU A 40 8.23 3.81 -6.67
C LEU A 40 8.07 5.13 -5.91
N LEU A 41 7.97 5.08 -4.58
CA LEU A 41 7.63 6.24 -3.75
C LEU A 41 8.84 6.94 -3.10
N GLY A 42 9.99 6.28 -3.02
CA GLY A 42 11.12 6.75 -2.22
C GLY A 42 10.91 6.54 -0.72
N THR A 43 11.81 7.11 0.10
CA THR A 43 11.83 7.01 1.57
C THR A 43 11.46 8.31 2.26
#